data_AF-A0A4U1ALK3-F1
#
_entry.id   AF-A0A4U1ALK3-F1
#
_cell.length_a   1.000
_cell.length_b   1.000
_cell.length_c   1.000
_cell.angle_alpha   90.00
_cell.angle_beta   90.00
_cell.angle_gamma   90.00
#
_symmetry.space_group_name_H-M   'P 1'
#
loop_
_entity.id
_entity.type
_entity.pdbx_description
1 polymer ?
#
loop_
_entity_poly.entity_id
_entity_poly.type
_entity_poly.pdbx_seq_one_letter_code
_entity_poly.pdbx_strand_id
1 'polypeptide(L)'
;MDLLQNPFQLLTASPRDNRRRIMELADERSLLLDSSECMQARSDLTNPRKRLCAEVAWLPGIGPKRAGEMLSLLESSPSDLLGIDKLTSIARANLLAAGLSRLSNYTSDDVAEWIIEIAWAFEDIEPEELSGIINEERIVSGFPEVTDLSAVETEIQERRRHYRQVIKFALDNLSAKELVEAVTVAVESATDDGEEHGPILIADLVDSYEVEAQGFLEKEEGNIRALVEKLRAAVDAERPDSTLAPMMNQLIQVVRNWDTVAQPIQVSTKSRGLDHDASHRVAGLVRGLAIHMFNEHGKLDFSQQLTNMLQEVFAEVGEVAERTAEDADALGEIAEQRVRLIEDAKNKAEEWQREITYEADVGAIFKDKLRISPEGIEWKGRHWDLDSISRVRWGGTRHSVNGIPTGTTYSIIFGNGSNYASIELKKEAIYSNFIDRLWRAVGVRLLTEYLEGLRDGKKYRFGSAVMSDHGMELERKKLFGSNERVFCRWGELVIWDGAGVFCIGKKEDKKLAAAFSYQEEDNIHVLEAAIRMFWKRGGDRLSCLLGE
;
A
#
# COMPACT_ATOMS: atom_id res chain seq x y z
N MET A 1 -32.28 -38.10 11.77
CA MET A 1 -33.42 -38.81 11.15
C MET A 1 -34.21 -37.81 10.32
N ASP A 2 -34.51 -38.11 9.07
CA ASP A 2 -35.34 -37.23 8.23
C ASP A 2 -36.81 -37.24 8.69
N LEU A 3 -37.52 -36.12 8.50
CA LEU A 3 -38.89 -35.95 9.01
C LEU A 3 -39.89 -36.94 8.39
N LEU A 4 -39.77 -37.26 7.09
CA LEU A 4 -40.68 -38.22 6.44
C LEU A 4 -40.37 -39.68 6.82
N GLN A 5 -39.18 -39.93 7.35
CA GLN A 5 -38.76 -41.23 7.88
C GLN A 5 -39.02 -41.36 9.38
N ASN A 6 -39.62 -40.35 10.01
CA ASN A 6 -39.93 -40.38 11.43
C ASN A 6 -41.03 -41.43 11.72
N PRO A 7 -40.88 -42.28 12.76
CA PRO A 7 -41.91 -43.25 13.14
C PRO A 7 -43.32 -42.67 13.31
N PHE A 8 -43.46 -41.41 13.76
CA PHE A 8 -44.76 -40.74 13.84
C PHE A 8 -45.39 -40.53 12.46
N GLN A 9 -44.60 -40.17 11.44
CA GLN A 9 -45.09 -40.05 10.07
C GLN A 9 -45.42 -41.41 9.47
N LEU A 10 -44.50 -42.38 9.59
CA LEU A 10 -44.66 -43.72 9.00
C LEU A 10 -45.95 -44.40 9.48
N LEU A 11 -46.27 -44.27 10.77
CA LEU A 11 -47.47 -44.84 11.36
C LEU A 11 -48.68 -43.91 11.34
N THR A 12 -48.52 -42.65 10.89
CA THR A 12 -49.49 -41.56 11.13
C THR A 12 -49.97 -41.49 12.58
N ALA A 13 -49.02 -41.66 13.50
CA ALA A 13 -49.24 -41.57 14.93
C ALA A 13 -49.02 -40.13 15.42
N SER A 14 -49.74 -39.77 16.48
CA SER A 14 -49.55 -38.53 17.23
C SER A 14 -48.65 -38.77 18.45
N PRO A 15 -47.85 -37.78 18.89
CA PRO A 15 -47.19 -37.82 20.20
C PRO A 15 -48.16 -38.04 21.38
N ARG A 16 -49.47 -37.77 21.21
CA ARG A 16 -50.54 -38.06 22.19
C ARG A 16 -51.08 -39.49 22.15
N ASP A 17 -50.71 -40.29 21.16
CA ASP A 17 -51.20 -41.66 21.06
C ASP A 17 -50.52 -42.57 22.09
N ASN A 18 -51.35 -43.33 22.81
CA ASN A 18 -50.88 -44.32 23.78
C ASN A 18 -50.36 -45.59 23.08
N ARG A 19 -49.71 -46.48 23.84
CA ARG A 19 -49.14 -47.74 23.32
C ARG A 19 -50.11 -48.58 22.53
N ARG A 20 -51.37 -48.69 22.98
CA ARG A 20 -52.39 -49.50 22.30
C ARG A 20 -52.72 -48.90 20.93
N ARG A 21 -52.92 -47.59 20.86
CA ARG A 21 -53.21 -46.91 19.58
C ARG A 21 -52.06 -47.03 18.58
N ILE A 22 -50.81 -46.91 19.06
CA ILE A 22 -49.62 -47.12 18.22
C ILE A 22 -49.56 -48.55 17.65
N MET A 23 -49.93 -49.56 18.43
CA MET A 23 -49.99 -50.94 17.93
C MET A 23 -51.06 -51.10 16.85
N GLU A 24 -52.26 -50.54 17.06
CA GLU A 24 -53.35 -50.56 16.08
C GLU A 24 -52.93 -49.86 14.77
N LEU A 25 -52.31 -48.67 14.86
CA LEU A 25 -51.81 -47.92 13.70
C LEU A 25 -50.71 -48.67 12.94
N ALA A 26 -49.82 -49.37 13.65
CA ALA A 26 -48.78 -50.19 13.01
C ALA A 26 -49.37 -51.36 12.23
N ASP A 27 -50.36 -52.05 12.78
CA ASP A 27 -51.05 -53.15 12.11
C ASP A 27 -51.81 -52.62 10.87
N GLU A 28 -52.52 -51.49 11.00
CA GLU A 28 -53.20 -50.81 9.89
C GLU A 28 -52.24 -50.40 8.76
N ARG A 29 -51.11 -49.78 9.11
CA ARG A 29 -50.11 -49.26 8.15
C ARG A 29 -49.30 -50.36 7.48
N SER A 30 -49.09 -51.49 8.15
CA SER A 30 -48.41 -52.66 7.57
C SER A 30 -49.15 -53.29 6.38
N LEU A 31 -50.42 -52.93 6.16
CA LEU A 31 -51.19 -53.31 4.97
C LEU A 31 -50.84 -52.48 3.73
N LEU A 32 -50.24 -51.29 3.92
CA LEU A 32 -49.98 -50.31 2.87
C LEU A 32 -48.47 -50.08 2.63
N LEU A 33 -47.65 -50.22 3.68
CA LEU A 33 -46.21 -49.99 3.68
C LEU A 33 -45.44 -51.29 3.97
N ASP A 34 -44.11 -51.23 3.94
CA ASP A 34 -43.28 -52.36 4.32
C ASP A 34 -43.56 -52.75 5.78
N SER A 35 -43.96 -54.02 5.97
CA SER A 35 -44.29 -54.58 7.27
C SER A 35 -43.12 -54.49 8.26
N SER A 36 -41.88 -54.63 7.77
CA SER A 36 -40.68 -54.53 8.60
C SER A 36 -40.44 -53.10 9.13
N GLU A 37 -40.64 -52.08 8.28
CA GLU A 37 -40.54 -50.67 8.66
C GLU A 37 -41.61 -50.28 9.69
N CYS A 38 -42.85 -50.75 9.48
CA CYS A 38 -43.95 -50.52 10.43
C CYS A 38 -43.70 -51.19 11.79
N MET A 39 -43.15 -52.42 11.80
CA MET A 39 -42.78 -53.10 13.05
C MET A 39 -41.64 -52.38 13.77
N GLN A 40 -40.67 -51.85 13.03
CA GLN A 40 -39.57 -51.06 13.58
C GLN A 40 -40.07 -49.74 14.17
N ALA A 41 -40.88 -48.98 13.43
CA ALA A 41 -41.50 -47.75 13.90
C ALA A 41 -42.33 -47.96 15.18
N ARG A 42 -43.10 -49.07 15.23
CA ARG A 42 -43.84 -49.48 16.45
C ARG A 42 -42.90 -49.73 17.63
N SER A 43 -41.81 -50.46 17.40
CA SER A 43 -40.79 -50.74 18.42
C SER A 43 -40.19 -49.45 18.98
N ASP A 44 -39.90 -48.50 18.09
CA ASP A 44 -39.27 -47.23 18.46
C ASP A 44 -40.23 -46.33 19.24
N LEU A 45 -41.50 -46.23 18.82
CA LEU A 45 -42.50 -45.40 19.52
C LEU A 45 -43.00 -45.98 20.84
N THR A 46 -42.87 -47.29 21.08
CA THR A 46 -43.30 -47.94 22.33
C THR A 46 -42.17 -48.06 23.38
N ASN A 47 -40.91 -47.95 22.97
CA ASN A 47 -39.76 -47.90 23.85
C ASN A 47 -39.47 -46.44 24.31
N PRO A 48 -39.51 -46.09 25.60
CA PRO A 48 -39.38 -44.70 26.06
C PRO A 48 -38.12 -43.95 25.60
N ARG A 49 -36.97 -44.65 25.48
CA ARG A 49 -35.71 -44.04 25.06
C ARG A 49 -35.72 -43.76 23.55
N LYS A 50 -36.14 -44.75 22.75
CA LYS A 50 -36.22 -44.58 21.30
C LYS A 50 -37.33 -43.63 20.88
N ARG A 51 -38.41 -43.59 21.65
CA ARG A 51 -39.49 -42.63 21.47
C ARG A 51 -38.98 -41.20 21.64
N LEU A 52 -38.08 -40.94 22.60
CA LEU A 52 -37.50 -39.61 22.79
C LEU A 52 -36.77 -39.14 21.53
N CYS A 53 -35.95 -40.01 20.94
CA CYS A 53 -35.29 -39.74 19.67
C CYS A 53 -36.29 -39.38 18.56
N ALA A 54 -37.39 -40.15 18.45
CA ALA A 54 -38.46 -39.86 17.48
C ALA A 54 -39.20 -38.54 17.78
N GLU A 55 -39.44 -38.21 19.05
CA GLU A 55 -40.12 -36.98 19.47
C GLU A 55 -39.27 -35.74 19.16
N VAL A 56 -37.99 -35.74 19.55
CA VAL A 56 -37.06 -34.64 19.28
C VAL A 56 -36.86 -34.43 17.77
N ALA A 57 -36.88 -35.51 16.97
CA ALA A 57 -36.79 -35.45 15.51
C ALA A 57 -38.12 -35.19 14.79
N TRP A 58 -39.21 -34.92 15.51
CA TRP A 58 -40.54 -34.64 14.93
C TRP A 58 -40.81 -33.13 14.84
N LEU A 59 -42.05 -32.72 15.04
CA LEU A 59 -42.51 -31.34 15.20
C LEU A 59 -43.03 -31.13 16.64
N PRO A 60 -42.18 -31.17 17.69
CA PRO A 60 -42.58 -30.88 19.07
C PRO A 60 -43.39 -29.58 19.17
N GLY A 61 -44.42 -29.58 20.02
CA GLY A 61 -45.26 -28.40 20.26
C GLY A 61 -46.20 -28.03 19.11
N ILE A 62 -46.17 -28.76 17.99
CA ILE A 62 -47.05 -28.53 16.84
C ILE A 62 -48.20 -29.53 16.86
N GLY A 63 -49.44 -29.01 16.92
CA GLY A 63 -50.64 -29.84 16.91
C GLY A 63 -50.82 -30.63 15.59
N PRO A 64 -51.47 -31.81 15.61
CA PRO A 64 -51.52 -32.73 14.46
C PRO A 64 -52.04 -32.13 13.15
N LYS A 65 -53.04 -31.24 13.22
CA LYS A 65 -53.58 -30.56 12.04
C LYS A 65 -52.51 -29.71 11.35
N ARG A 66 -51.82 -28.89 12.13
CA ARG A 66 -50.78 -28.00 11.63
C ARG A 66 -49.56 -28.80 11.17
N ALA A 67 -49.19 -29.86 11.88
CA ALA A 67 -48.14 -30.78 11.44
C ALA A 67 -48.46 -31.39 10.06
N GLY A 68 -49.71 -31.82 9.83
CA GLY A 68 -50.16 -32.30 8.51
C GLY A 68 -50.09 -31.22 7.41
N GLU A 69 -50.43 -29.97 7.73
CA GLU A 69 -50.27 -28.84 6.80
C GLU A 69 -48.80 -28.64 6.42
N MET A 70 -47.88 -28.68 7.40
CA MET A 70 -46.44 -28.52 7.14
C MET A 70 -45.87 -29.68 6.30
N LEU A 71 -46.28 -30.92 6.58
CA LEU A 71 -45.87 -32.09 5.81
C LEU A 71 -46.39 -32.05 4.38
N SER A 72 -47.63 -31.58 4.18
CA SER A 72 -48.19 -31.39 2.84
C SER A 72 -47.38 -30.35 2.06
N LEU A 73 -47.02 -29.25 2.72
CA LEU A 73 -46.22 -28.18 2.11
C LEU A 73 -44.78 -28.63 1.81
N LEU A 74 -44.19 -29.45 2.69
CA LEU A 74 -42.89 -30.09 2.48
C LEU A 74 -42.88 -30.98 1.23
N GLU A 75 -43.99 -31.61 0.86
CA GLU A 75 -44.11 -32.41 -0.36
C GLU A 75 -44.42 -31.58 -1.60
N SER A 76 -45.24 -30.52 -1.47
CA SER A 76 -45.73 -29.75 -2.63
C SER A 76 -44.86 -28.56 -3.00
N SER A 77 -44.32 -27.83 -2.02
CA SER A 77 -43.60 -26.57 -2.22
C SER A 77 -42.58 -26.32 -1.09
N PRO A 78 -41.45 -27.06 -1.07
CA PRO A 78 -40.45 -26.95 -0.01
C PRO A 78 -39.90 -25.53 0.16
N SER A 79 -39.75 -24.75 -0.92
CA SER A 79 -39.26 -23.36 -0.87
C SER A 79 -40.09 -22.44 0.04
N ASP A 80 -41.40 -22.68 0.15
CA ASP A 80 -42.31 -21.86 0.95
C ASP A 80 -42.11 -22.07 2.47
N LEU A 81 -41.34 -23.08 2.88
CA LEU A 81 -41.11 -23.41 4.29
C LEU A 81 -40.33 -22.33 5.05
N LEU A 82 -39.51 -21.52 4.37
CA LEU A 82 -38.75 -20.42 4.99
C LEU A 82 -39.67 -19.39 5.67
N GLY A 83 -40.80 -19.08 5.02
CA GLY A 83 -41.78 -18.09 5.48
C GLY A 83 -42.77 -18.59 6.54
N ILE A 84 -42.53 -19.76 7.15
CA ILE A 84 -43.46 -20.34 8.13
C ILE A 84 -43.11 -19.91 9.55
N ASP A 85 -43.97 -19.06 10.11
CA ASP A 85 -43.75 -18.52 11.45
C ASP A 85 -44.36 -19.39 12.56
N LYS A 86 -44.14 -19.02 13.82
CA LYS A 86 -44.81 -19.60 15.00
C LYS A 86 -44.62 -21.12 15.12
N LEU A 87 -43.42 -21.59 14.82
CA LEU A 87 -42.96 -22.94 15.14
C LEU A 87 -42.03 -22.85 16.35
N THR A 88 -41.95 -23.91 17.14
CA THR A 88 -40.87 -24.05 18.14
C THR A 88 -39.54 -24.21 17.41
N SER A 89 -38.43 -23.74 17.99
CA SER A 89 -37.09 -23.72 17.36
C SER A 89 -36.70 -25.09 16.76
N ILE A 90 -36.84 -26.18 17.54
CA ILE A 90 -36.54 -27.55 17.07
C ILE A 90 -37.44 -28.01 15.90
N ALA A 91 -38.73 -27.65 15.93
CA ALA A 91 -39.66 -28.02 14.87
C ALA A 91 -39.36 -27.26 13.58
N ARG A 92 -38.98 -25.97 13.69
CA ARG A 92 -38.48 -25.17 12.57
C ARG A 92 -37.21 -25.80 11.99
N ALA A 93 -36.21 -26.09 12.81
CA ALA A 93 -34.96 -26.72 12.36
C ALA A 93 -35.19 -28.09 11.68
N ASN A 94 -36.05 -28.94 12.24
CA ASN A 94 -36.41 -30.23 11.64
C ASN A 94 -37.13 -30.07 10.29
N LEU A 95 -38.09 -29.13 10.20
CA LEU A 95 -38.84 -28.88 8.98
C LEU A 95 -37.95 -28.31 7.88
N LEU A 96 -37.10 -27.33 8.22
CA LEU A 96 -36.17 -26.72 7.28
C LEU A 96 -35.10 -27.71 6.80
N ALA A 97 -34.53 -28.54 7.68
CA ALA A 97 -33.61 -29.58 7.23
C ALA A 97 -34.27 -30.60 6.28
N ALA A 98 -35.52 -30.99 6.56
CA ALA A 98 -36.27 -31.85 5.66
C ALA A 98 -36.57 -31.16 4.32
N GLY A 99 -36.87 -29.86 4.34
CA GLY A 99 -37.12 -29.05 3.15
C GLY A 99 -35.88 -28.87 2.28
N LEU A 100 -34.73 -28.55 2.88
CA LEU A 100 -33.44 -28.41 2.18
C LEU A 100 -33.08 -29.67 1.40
N SER A 101 -33.30 -30.84 2.01
CA SER A 101 -33.08 -32.15 1.35
C SER A 101 -33.97 -32.41 0.13
N ARG A 102 -35.02 -31.61 -0.06
CA ARG A 102 -36.06 -31.76 -1.09
C ARG A 102 -36.17 -30.55 -2.01
N LEU A 103 -35.32 -29.55 -1.84
CA LEU A 103 -35.25 -28.43 -2.79
C LEU A 103 -34.88 -28.97 -4.18
N SER A 104 -35.52 -28.40 -5.20
CA SER A 104 -35.24 -28.70 -6.60
C SER A 104 -34.87 -27.42 -7.32
N ASN A 105 -33.81 -27.47 -8.14
CA ASN A 105 -33.29 -26.31 -8.89
C ASN A 105 -32.96 -25.09 -8.01
N TYR A 106 -32.14 -25.28 -6.98
CA TYR A 106 -31.68 -24.21 -6.10
C TYR A 106 -30.34 -23.63 -6.54
N THR A 107 -30.10 -22.38 -6.13
CA THR A 107 -28.84 -21.64 -6.29
C THR A 107 -27.98 -21.69 -5.03
N SER A 108 -26.76 -21.16 -5.10
CA SER A 108 -25.90 -20.96 -3.92
C SER A 108 -26.55 -20.05 -2.87
N ASP A 109 -27.21 -18.97 -3.30
CA ASP A 109 -27.91 -18.04 -2.41
C ASP A 109 -29.08 -18.73 -1.67
N ASP A 110 -29.85 -19.55 -2.39
CA ASP A 110 -30.94 -20.33 -1.78
C ASP A 110 -30.38 -21.27 -0.69
N VAL A 111 -29.29 -21.99 -0.98
CA VAL A 111 -28.68 -22.90 0.01
C VAL A 111 -28.14 -22.12 1.21
N ALA A 112 -27.53 -20.96 1.00
CA ALA A 112 -27.03 -20.11 2.07
C ALA A 112 -28.17 -19.64 2.99
N GLU A 113 -29.28 -19.14 2.43
CA GLU A 113 -30.45 -18.71 3.21
C GLU A 113 -30.99 -19.86 4.09
N TRP A 114 -31.11 -21.06 3.53
CA TRP A 114 -31.56 -22.23 4.28
C TRP A 114 -30.59 -22.65 5.38
N ILE A 115 -29.29 -22.56 5.14
CA ILE A 115 -28.26 -22.85 6.16
C ILE A 115 -28.40 -21.87 7.32
N ILE A 116 -28.52 -20.57 7.04
CA ILE A 116 -28.68 -19.51 8.04
C ILE A 116 -29.92 -19.77 8.90
N GLU A 117 -31.07 -20.03 8.27
CA GLU A 117 -32.33 -20.26 8.97
C GLU A 117 -32.33 -21.55 9.80
N ILE A 118 -31.69 -22.62 9.34
CA ILE A 118 -31.50 -23.85 10.13
C ILE A 118 -30.57 -23.57 11.31
N ALA A 119 -29.51 -22.80 11.10
CA ALA A 119 -28.50 -22.50 12.11
C ALA A 119 -29.07 -21.68 13.27
N TRP A 120 -29.81 -20.60 12.99
CA TRP A 120 -30.49 -19.81 14.02
C TRP A 120 -31.61 -20.58 14.71
N ALA A 121 -32.42 -21.34 13.96
CA ALA A 121 -33.44 -22.20 14.56
C ALA A 121 -32.85 -23.28 15.48
N PHE A 122 -31.59 -23.68 15.28
CA PHE A 122 -30.88 -24.58 16.18
C PHE A 122 -30.30 -23.87 17.41
N GLU A 123 -29.72 -22.68 17.23
CA GLU A 123 -29.16 -21.87 18.31
C GLU A 123 -30.22 -21.53 19.37
N ASP A 124 -31.45 -21.28 18.93
CA ASP A 124 -32.60 -20.95 19.79
C ASP A 124 -33.24 -22.17 20.49
N ILE A 125 -32.64 -23.36 20.45
CA ILE A 125 -33.20 -24.55 21.11
C ILE A 125 -32.78 -24.58 22.58
N GLU A 126 -33.75 -24.35 23.47
CA GLU A 126 -33.58 -24.53 24.92
C GLU A 126 -33.96 -25.97 25.35
N PRO A 127 -33.02 -26.76 25.93
CA PRO A 127 -33.29 -28.14 26.35
C PRO A 127 -34.44 -28.28 27.35
N GLU A 128 -34.58 -27.33 28.28
CA GLU A 128 -35.62 -27.33 29.30
C GLU A 128 -37.01 -27.07 28.71
N GLU A 129 -37.13 -26.11 27.79
CA GLU A 129 -38.38 -25.82 27.09
C GLU A 129 -38.81 -27.03 26.25
N LEU A 130 -37.87 -27.61 25.50
CA LEU A 130 -38.13 -28.81 24.71
C LEU A 130 -38.58 -30.00 25.57
N SER A 131 -37.92 -30.21 26.71
CA SER A 131 -38.30 -31.25 27.67
C SER A 131 -39.74 -31.05 28.17
N GLY A 132 -40.11 -29.81 28.51
CA GLY A 132 -41.47 -29.44 28.91
C GLY A 132 -42.50 -29.80 27.84
N ILE A 133 -42.27 -29.36 26.61
CA ILE A 133 -43.14 -29.62 25.45
C ILE A 133 -43.33 -31.13 25.22
N ILE A 134 -42.26 -31.91 25.28
CA ILE A 134 -42.32 -33.37 25.10
C ILE A 134 -43.12 -34.02 26.25
N ASN A 135 -42.88 -33.58 27.49
CA ASN A 135 -43.55 -34.14 28.65
C ASN A 135 -45.05 -33.85 28.67
N GLU A 136 -45.50 -32.68 28.21
CA GLU A 136 -46.93 -32.38 28.04
C GLU A 136 -47.64 -33.42 27.15
N GLU A 137 -47.01 -33.81 26.04
CA GLU A 137 -47.53 -34.83 25.12
C GLU A 137 -47.44 -36.25 25.71
N ARG A 138 -46.36 -36.56 26.45
CA ARG A 138 -46.17 -37.84 27.13
C ARG A 138 -47.17 -38.10 28.26
N ILE A 139 -47.51 -37.07 29.02
CA ILE A 139 -48.55 -37.13 30.07
C ILE A 139 -49.89 -37.56 29.45
N VAL A 140 -50.26 -36.97 28.31
CA VAL A 140 -51.51 -37.31 27.61
C VAL A 140 -51.49 -38.73 27.04
N SER A 141 -50.35 -39.15 26.47
CA SER A 141 -50.20 -40.50 25.89
C SER A 141 -49.95 -41.61 26.93
N GLY A 142 -49.71 -41.26 28.19
CA GLY A 142 -49.42 -42.19 29.28
C GLY A 142 -48.01 -42.81 29.22
N PHE A 143 -47.08 -42.17 28.53
CA PHE A 143 -45.66 -42.54 28.54
C PHE A 143 -44.93 -41.86 29.72
N PRO A 144 -43.86 -42.46 30.27
CA PRO A 144 -43.09 -41.82 31.33
C PRO A 144 -42.45 -40.51 30.87
N GLU A 145 -42.56 -39.48 31.70
CA GLU A 145 -41.90 -38.19 31.52
C GLU A 145 -40.37 -38.37 31.46
N VAL A 146 -39.72 -37.52 30.66
CA VAL A 146 -38.27 -37.38 30.58
C VAL A 146 -37.84 -36.45 31.71
N THR A 147 -37.23 -37.02 32.73
CA THR A 147 -36.73 -36.28 33.91
C THR A 147 -35.24 -36.00 33.83
N ASP A 148 -34.51 -36.77 33.01
CA ASP A 148 -33.08 -36.59 32.76
C ASP A 148 -32.88 -35.64 31.58
N LEU A 149 -32.51 -34.39 31.87
CA LEU A 149 -32.27 -33.37 30.86
C LEU A 149 -31.10 -33.75 29.92
N SER A 150 -30.10 -34.48 30.42
CA SER A 150 -28.95 -34.89 29.62
C SER A 150 -29.33 -35.84 28.47
N ALA A 151 -30.43 -36.59 28.63
CA ALA A 151 -30.99 -37.40 27.56
C ALA A 151 -31.57 -36.53 26.43
N VAL A 152 -32.21 -35.40 26.75
CA VAL A 152 -32.73 -34.43 25.77
C VAL A 152 -31.58 -33.74 25.06
N GLU A 153 -30.58 -33.25 25.80
CA GLU A 153 -29.37 -32.65 25.24
C GLU A 153 -28.65 -33.60 24.28
N THR A 154 -28.54 -34.88 24.64
CA THR A 154 -27.94 -35.91 23.78
C THR A 154 -28.67 -36.01 22.45
N GLU A 155 -30.01 -36.05 22.47
CA GLU A 155 -30.81 -36.12 21.24
C GLU A 155 -30.73 -34.80 20.44
N ILE A 156 -30.62 -33.63 21.09
CA ILE A 156 -30.34 -32.35 20.41
C ILE A 156 -28.98 -32.42 19.69
N GLN A 157 -27.95 -33.02 20.29
CA GLN A 157 -26.67 -33.22 19.61
C GLN A 157 -26.77 -34.20 18.43
N GLU A 158 -27.59 -35.25 18.53
CA GLU A 158 -27.88 -36.11 17.36
C GLU A 158 -28.60 -35.32 16.25
N ARG A 159 -29.46 -34.37 16.62
CA ARG A 159 -30.11 -33.47 15.66
C ARG A 159 -29.11 -32.55 14.97
N ARG A 160 -28.21 -31.93 15.72
CA ARG A 160 -27.10 -31.13 15.19
C ARG A 160 -26.30 -31.90 14.15
N ARG A 161 -25.90 -33.15 14.47
CA ARG A 161 -25.19 -34.02 13.52
C ARG A 161 -25.99 -34.28 12.25
N HIS A 162 -27.29 -34.52 12.37
CA HIS A 162 -28.13 -34.70 11.20
C HIS A 162 -28.26 -33.43 10.36
N TYR A 163 -28.44 -32.26 10.97
CA TYR A 163 -28.49 -30.99 10.23
C TYR A 163 -27.20 -30.74 9.45
N ARG A 164 -26.03 -30.98 10.05
CA ARG A 164 -24.74 -30.92 9.35
C ARG A 164 -24.68 -31.84 8.13
N GLN A 165 -25.18 -33.08 8.27
CA GLN A 165 -25.20 -34.04 7.16
C GLN A 165 -26.10 -33.58 6.01
N VAL A 166 -27.27 -33.01 6.34
CA VAL A 166 -28.21 -32.46 5.35
C VAL A 166 -27.61 -31.25 4.63
N ILE A 167 -27.05 -30.31 5.40
CA ILE A 167 -26.39 -29.12 4.85
C ILE A 167 -25.26 -29.53 3.91
N LYS A 168 -24.39 -30.44 4.36
CA LYS A 168 -23.30 -30.98 3.54
C LYS A 168 -23.84 -31.62 2.26
N PHE A 169 -24.88 -32.46 2.35
CA PHE A 169 -25.46 -33.08 1.17
C PHE A 169 -26.01 -32.05 0.17
N ALA A 170 -26.61 -30.96 0.63
CA ALA A 170 -27.07 -29.88 -0.25
C ALA A 170 -25.89 -29.17 -0.92
N LEU A 171 -24.83 -28.85 -0.16
CA LEU A 171 -23.63 -28.22 -0.69
C LEU A 171 -22.89 -29.11 -1.70
N ASP A 172 -22.79 -30.42 -1.45
CA ASP A 172 -22.14 -31.40 -2.33
C ASP A 172 -22.83 -31.53 -3.71
N ASN A 173 -24.07 -31.06 -3.85
CA ASN A 173 -24.80 -31.03 -5.12
C ASN A 173 -24.57 -29.75 -5.93
N LEU A 174 -23.91 -28.74 -5.37
CA LEU A 174 -23.52 -27.51 -6.08
C LEU A 174 -22.22 -27.71 -6.86
N SER A 175 -21.94 -26.83 -7.83
CA SER A 175 -20.59 -26.75 -8.39
C SER A 175 -19.61 -26.22 -7.33
N ALA A 176 -18.31 -26.50 -7.49
CA ALA A 176 -17.31 -26.06 -6.51
C ALA A 176 -17.32 -24.53 -6.27
N LYS A 177 -17.64 -23.73 -7.30
CA LYS A 177 -17.76 -22.27 -7.20
C LYS A 177 -18.97 -21.87 -6.39
N GLU A 178 -20.13 -22.43 -6.71
CA GLU A 178 -21.39 -22.18 -6.01
C GLU A 178 -21.34 -22.67 -4.55
N LEU A 179 -20.64 -23.78 -4.28
CA LEU A 179 -20.42 -24.27 -2.91
C LEU A 179 -19.67 -23.23 -2.08
N VAL A 180 -18.53 -22.73 -2.59
CA VAL A 180 -17.75 -21.70 -1.90
C VAL A 180 -18.60 -20.45 -1.69
N GLU A 181 -19.32 -19.99 -2.72
CA GLU A 181 -20.24 -18.85 -2.61
C GLU A 181 -21.31 -19.06 -1.52
N ALA A 182 -21.97 -20.23 -1.49
CA ALA A 182 -23.00 -20.52 -0.49
C ALA A 182 -22.45 -20.54 0.94
N VAL A 183 -21.26 -21.11 1.15
CA VAL A 183 -20.62 -21.12 2.46
C VAL A 183 -20.18 -19.72 2.88
N THR A 184 -19.59 -18.94 1.97
CA THR A 184 -19.19 -17.55 2.23
C THR A 184 -20.39 -16.70 2.65
N VAL A 185 -21.46 -16.69 1.85
CA VAL A 185 -22.68 -15.91 2.15
C VAL A 185 -23.30 -16.34 3.48
N ALA A 186 -23.37 -17.65 3.75
CA ALA A 186 -23.92 -18.16 5.00
C ALA A 186 -23.13 -17.69 6.22
N VAL A 187 -21.80 -17.71 6.13
CA VAL A 187 -20.91 -17.30 7.24
C VAL A 187 -20.94 -15.79 7.44
N GLU A 188 -20.75 -15.01 6.37
CA GLU A 188 -20.77 -13.53 6.41
C GLU A 188 -22.10 -13.02 6.99
N SER A 189 -23.22 -13.53 6.48
CA SER A 189 -24.55 -13.10 6.95
C SER A 189 -24.84 -13.50 8.39
N ALA A 190 -24.35 -14.66 8.83
CA ALA A 190 -24.61 -15.15 10.19
C ALA A 190 -23.67 -14.57 11.26
N THR A 191 -22.60 -13.88 10.84
CA THR A 191 -21.57 -13.34 11.74
C THR A 191 -21.38 -11.83 11.59
N ASP A 192 -22.20 -11.15 10.78
CA ASP A 192 -22.02 -9.73 10.42
C ASP A 192 -20.58 -9.46 9.93
N ASP A 193 -20.17 -10.17 8.86
CA ASP A 193 -18.80 -10.09 8.31
C ASP A 193 -17.69 -10.36 9.35
N GLY A 194 -18.01 -11.25 10.31
CA GLY A 194 -17.13 -11.68 11.39
C GLY A 194 -17.04 -10.72 12.57
N GLU A 195 -17.89 -9.70 12.66
CA GLU A 195 -17.96 -8.77 13.80
C GLU A 195 -18.74 -9.36 15.00
N GLU A 196 -19.67 -10.28 14.75
CA GLU A 196 -20.49 -10.95 15.77
C GLU A 196 -20.28 -12.47 15.79
N HIS A 197 -20.51 -13.09 16.94
CA HIS A 197 -20.46 -14.54 17.04
C HIS A 197 -21.69 -15.16 16.38
N GLY A 198 -21.46 -16.01 15.36
CA GLY A 198 -22.54 -16.72 14.68
C GLY A 198 -23.01 -17.99 15.40
N PRO A 199 -24.09 -18.61 14.93
CA PRO A 199 -24.60 -19.86 15.46
C PRO A 199 -23.58 -20.99 15.41
N ILE A 200 -23.65 -21.92 16.36
CA ILE A 200 -22.68 -23.01 16.47
C ILE A 200 -22.69 -23.97 15.26
N LEU A 201 -23.80 -24.05 14.54
CA LEU A 201 -23.91 -24.81 13.29
C LEU A 201 -23.12 -24.18 12.14
N ILE A 202 -22.93 -22.86 12.11
CA ILE A 202 -22.09 -22.17 11.13
C ILE A 202 -20.63 -22.50 11.38
N ALA A 203 -20.19 -22.45 12.64
CA ALA A 203 -18.83 -22.87 13.00
C ALA A 203 -18.55 -24.32 12.59
N ASP A 204 -19.49 -25.24 12.86
CA ASP A 204 -19.39 -26.64 12.46
C ASP A 204 -19.28 -26.86 10.95
N LEU A 205 -20.02 -26.06 10.18
CA LEU A 205 -19.98 -26.06 8.73
C LEU A 205 -18.58 -25.65 8.24
N VAL A 206 -18.06 -24.52 8.75
CA VAL A 206 -16.74 -24.02 8.35
C VAL A 206 -15.63 -24.97 8.75
N ASP A 207 -15.67 -25.54 9.97
CA ASP A 207 -14.67 -26.52 10.42
C ASP A 207 -14.63 -27.76 9.49
N SER A 208 -15.78 -28.15 8.91
CA SER A 208 -15.85 -29.28 7.96
C SER A 208 -15.39 -28.87 6.56
N TYR A 209 -15.75 -27.67 6.13
CA TYR A 209 -15.32 -27.06 4.88
C TYR A 209 -13.79 -26.89 4.85
N GLU A 210 -13.18 -26.38 5.92
CA GLU A 210 -11.74 -26.17 6.02
C GLU A 210 -10.95 -27.46 5.81
N VAL A 211 -11.40 -28.57 6.40
CA VAL A 211 -10.78 -29.90 6.20
C VAL A 211 -10.79 -30.32 4.73
N GLU A 212 -11.87 -30.02 4.00
CA GLU A 212 -11.99 -30.37 2.59
C GLU A 212 -11.22 -29.39 1.67
N ALA A 213 -11.18 -28.11 2.04
CA ALA A 213 -10.47 -27.06 1.33
C ALA A 213 -8.93 -27.15 1.51
N GLN A 214 -8.44 -27.81 2.57
CA GLN A 214 -7.02 -27.87 2.93
C GLN A 214 -6.12 -28.25 1.75
N GLY A 215 -6.48 -29.28 0.98
CA GLY A 215 -5.68 -29.73 -0.16
C GLY A 215 -5.54 -28.71 -1.28
N PHE A 216 -6.57 -27.87 -1.49
CA PHE A 216 -6.51 -26.76 -2.44
C PHE A 216 -5.65 -25.61 -1.87
N LEU A 217 -5.91 -25.21 -0.62
CA LEU A 217 -5.22 -24.09 0.02
C LEU A 217 -3.71 -24.32 0.14
N GLU A 218 -3.29 -25.53 0.51
CA GLU A 218 -1.86 -25.88 0.59
C GLU A 218 -1.18 -25.86 -0.79
N LYS A 219 -1.87 -26.33 -1.82
CA LYS A 219 -1.36 -26.32 -3.20
C LYS A 219 -1.21 -24.89 -3.72
N GLU A 220 -2.21 -24.05 -3.52
CA GLU A 220 -2.17 -22.65 -3.92
C GLU A 220 -1.15 -21.84 -3.09
N GLU A 221 -0.99 -22.11 -1.78
CA GLU A 221 0.11 -21.55 -0.98
C GLU A 221 1.48 -21.89 -1.61
N GLY A 222 1.66 -23.14 -2.06
CA GLY A 222 2.85 -23.57 -2.79
C GLY A 222 3.07 -22.81 -4.10
N ASN A 223 2.01 -22.55 -4.87
CA ASN A 223 2.06 -21.75 -6.10
C ASN A 223 2.44 -20.29 -5.82
N ILE A 224 1.84 -19.68 -4.79
CA ILE A 224 2.13 -18.32 -4.32
C ILE A 224 3.61 -18.22 -3.96
N ARG A 225 4.12 -19.15 -3.16
CA ARG A 225 5.53 -19.21 -2.76
C ARG A 225 6.45 -19.27 -3.98
N ALA A 226 6.16 -20.14 -4.95
CA ALA A 226 6.96 -20.25 -6.17
C ALA A 226 6.95 -18.96 -7.01
N LEU A 227 5.80 -18.28 -7.11
CA LEU A 227 5.68 -17.01 -7.81
C LEU A 227 6.42 -15.88 -7.09
N VAL A 228 6.34 -15.82 -5.76
CA VAL A 228 7.07 -14.87 -4.92
C VAL A 228 8.58 -15.02 -5.12
N GLU A 229 9.11 -16.25 -5.06
CA GLU A 229 10.54 -16.50 -5.28
C GLU A 229 10.99 -16.15 -6.70
N LYS A 230 10.16 -16.47 -7.71
CA LYS A 230 10.44 -16.13 -9.11
C LYS A 230 10.44 -14.62 -9.33
N LEU A 231 9.50 -13.90 -8.74
CA LEU A 231 9.43 -12.44 -8.79
C LEU A 231 10.64 -11.82 -8.08
N ARG A 232 10.96 -12.27 -6.87
CA ARG A 232 12.14 -11.83 -6.12
C ARG A 232 13.41 -11.94 -6.96
N ALA A 233 13.67 -13.12 -7.54
CA ALA A 233 14.84 -13.36 -8.38
C ALA A 233 14.84 -12.50 -9.68
N ALA A 234 13.67 -12.22 -10.26
CA ALA A 234 13.58 -11.37 -11.44
C ALA A 234 13.86 -9.90 -11.12
N VAL A 235 13.40 -9.43 -9.96
CA VAL A 235 13.67 -8.08 -9.45
C VAL A 235 15.16 -7.94 -9.12
N ASP A 236 15.76 -8.92 -8.44
CA ASP A 236 17.19 -8.96 -8.12
C ASP A 236 18.09 -8.97 -9.36
N ALA A 237 17.61 -9.56 -10.44
CA ALA A 237 18.28 -9.54 -11.74
C ALA A 237 18.01 -8.25 -12.55
N GLU A 238 17.48 -7.20 -11.92
CA GLU A 238 17.15 -5.89 -12.52
C GLU A 238 16.33 -6.02 -13.82
N ARG A 239 15.40 -6.97 -13.87
CA ARG A 239 14.56 -7.16 -15.07
C ARG A 239 13.65 -5.95 -15.28
N PRO A 240 13.36 -5.57 -16.54
CA PRO A 240 12.50 -4.43 -16.84
C PRO A 240 11.08 -4.60 -16.28
N ASP A 241 10.42 -3.50 -15.94
CA ASP A 241 9.06 -3.50 -15.38
C ASP A 241 8.01 -4.12 -16.31
N SER A 242 8.22 -4.05 -17.62
CA SER A 242 7.38 -4.74 -18.62
C SER A 242 7.41 -6.26 -18.50
N THR A 243 8.46 -6.81 -17.91
CA THR A 243 8.59 -8.26 -17.60
C THR A 243 8.05 -8.57 -16.21
N LEU A 244 8.23 -7.67 -15.25
CA LEU A 244 7.77 -7.85 -13.87
C LEU A 244 6.24 -7.74 -13.74
N ALA A 245 5.61 -6.80 -14.44
CA ALA A 245 4.18 -6.52 -14.30
C ALA A 245 3.27 -7.74 -14.60
N PRO A 246 3.47 -8.53 -15.67
CA PRO A 246 2.67 -9.74 -15.88
C PRO A 246 2.85 -10.79 -14.78
N MET A 247 4.07 -10.93 -14.25
CA MET A 247 4.35 -11.85 -13.14
C MET A 247 3.66 -11.37 -11.85
N MET A 248 3.64 -10.06 -11.62
CA MET A 248 2.95 -9.43 -10.51
C MET A 248 1.44 -9.68 -10.57
N ASN A 249 0.84 -9.44 -11.74
CA ASN A 249 -0.59 -9.69 -11.95
C ASN A 249 -0.94 -11.18 -11.76
N GLN A 250 -0.05 -12.08 -12.18
CA GLN A 250 -0.22 -13.51 -11.93
C GLN A 250 -0.20 -13.83 -10.42
N LEU A 251 0.75 -13.27 -9.67
CA LEU A 251 0.79 -13.45 -8.20
C LEU A 251 -0.49 -12.93 -7.55
N ILE A 252 -0.92 -11.71 -7.87
CA ILE A 252 -2.15 -11.11 -7.35
C ILE A 252 -3.37 -12.00 -7.63
N GLN A 253 -3.49 -12.52 -8.86
CA GLN A 253 -4.61 -13.39 -9.22
C GLN A 253 -4.61 -14.70 -8.42
N VAL A 254 -3.43 -15.30 -8.22
CA VAL A 254 -3.32 -16.54 -7.45
C VAL A 254 -3.66 -16.31 -5.98
N VAL A 255 -3.23 -15.18 -5.40
CA VAL A 255 -3.58 -14.82 -4.02
C VAL A 255 -5.10 -14.60 -3.87
N ARG A 256 -5.75 -13.89 -4.80
CA ARG A 256 -7.21 -13.72 -4.81
C ARG A 256 -7.98 -15.03 -4.97
N ASN A 257 -7.45 -15.96 -5.77
CA ASN A 257 -8.07 -17.29 -5.92
C ASN A 257 -7.95 -18.12 -4.64
N TRP A 258 -6.80 -18.04 -3.96
CA TRP A 258 -6.60 -18.65 -2.65
C TRP A 258 -7.60 -18.07 -1.64
N ASP A 259 -7.72 -16.75 -1.62
CA ASP A 259 -8.61 -16.00 -0.75
C ASP A 259 -10.09 -16.36 -0.96
N THR A 260 -10.54 -16.47 -2.21
CA THR A 260 -11.93 -16.85 -2.52
C THR A 260 -12.36 -18.12 -1.77
N VAL A 261 -11.45 -19.09 -1.61
CA VAL A 261 -11.70 -20.35 -0.89
C VAL A 261 -11.43 -20.20 0.61
N ALA A 262 -10.51 -19.32 1.01
CA ALA A 262 -10.21 -19.08 2.42
C ALA A 262 -11.21 -18.14 3.12
N GLN A 263 -11.93 -17.29 2.38
CA GLN A 263 -12.82 -16.25 2.90
C GLN A 263 -13.77 -16.74 4.01
N PRO A 264 -14.57 -17.80 3.85
CA PRO A 264 -15.47 -18.25 4.92
C PRO A 264 -14.71 -18.71 6.18
N ILE A 265 -13.48 -19.19 6.04
CA ILE A 265 -12.60 -19.58 7.16
C ILE A 265 -12.09 -18.32 7.87
N GLN A 266 -11.67 -17.31 7.12
CA GLN A 266 -11.21 -16.02 7.66
C GLN A 266 -12.31 -15.30 8.44
N VAL A 267 -13.50 -15.19 7.87
CA VAL A 267 -14.67 -14.58 8.52
C VAL A 267 -15.06 -15.35 9.79
N SER A 268 -15.14 -16.68 9.72
CA SER A 268 -15.49 -17.53 10.87
C SER A 268 -14.44 -17.45 11.99
N THR A 269 -13.15 -17.47 11.67
CA THR A 269 -12.09 -17.34 12.67
C THR A 269 -12.10 -15.96 13.35
N LYS A 270 -12.32 -14.89 12.58
CA LYS A 270 -12.53 -13.52 13.10
C LYS A 270 -13.70 -13.46 14.09
N SER A 271 -14.87 -14.00 13.71
CA SER A 271 -16.07 -14.04 14.58
C SER A 271 -15.87 -14.77 15.91
N ARG A 272 -14.84 -15.62 15.98
CA ARG A 272 -14.48 -16.44 17.14
C ARG A 272 -13.30 -15.85 17.91
N GLY A 273 -12.70 -14.76 17.44
CA GLY A 273 -11.47 -14.18 17.98
C GLY A 273 -10.26 -15.12 17.89
N LEU A 274 -10.20 -15.92 16.82
CA LEU A 274 -9.12 -16.88 16.54
C LEU A 274 -8.29 -16.41 15.34
N ASP A 275 -7.03 -16.85 15.31
CA ASP A 275 -6.15 -16.61 14.17
C ASP A 275 -6.27 -17.71 13.11
N HIS A 276 -6.14 -17.33 11.84
CA HIS A 276 -5.99 -18.26 10.73
C HIS A 276 -4.52 -18.32 10.26
N ASP A 277 -3.80 -19.36 10.68
CA ASP A 277 -2.36 -19.52 10.41
C ASP A 277 -2.00 -19.50 8.91
N ALA A 278 -2.87 -20.06 8.06
CA ALA A 278 -2.61 -20.11 6.63
C ALA A 278 -2.67 -18.71 5.99
N SER A 279 -3.63 -17.88 6.38
CA SER A 279 -3.69 -16.46 5.96
C SER A 279 -2.43 -15.72 6.37
N HIS A 280 -1.97 -15.88 7.63
CA HIS A 280 -0.75 -15.24 8.12
C HIS A 280 0.49 -15.62 7.29
N ARG A 281 0.63 -16.91 6.92
CA ARG A 281 1.75 -17.36 6.07
C ARG A 281 1.70 -16.75 4.68
N VAL A 282 0.55 -16.78 4.02
CA VAL A 282 0.40 -16.23 2.66
C VAL A 282 0.63 -14.72 2.66
N ALA A 283 0.00 -13.99 3.57
CA ALA A 283 0.19 -12.55 3.73
C ALA A 283 1.66 -12.21 4.01
N GLY A 284 2.32 -12.97 4.90
CA GLY A 284 3.73 -12.80 5.23
C GLY A 284 4.66 -12.97 4.03
N LEU A 285 4.41 -13.96 3.16
CA LEU A 285 5.19 -14.17 1.93
C LEU A 285 5.11 -12.98 0.97
N VAL A 286 3.89 -12.49 0.72
CA VAL A 286 3.65 -11.40 -0.22
C VAL A 286 4.11 -10.06 0.34
N ARG A 287 3.84 -9.78 1.62
CA ARG A 287 4.36 -8.60 2.33
C ARG A 287 5.88 -8.55 2.30
N GLY A 288 6.52 -9.70 2.54
CA GLY A 288 7.98 -9.83 2.45
C GLY A 288 8.55 -9.54 1.05
N LEU A 289 7.78 -9.81 -0.02
CA LEU A 289 8.14 -9.41 -1.38
C LEU A 289 7.94 -7.90 -1.60
N ALA A 290 6.80 -7.34 -1.16
CA ALA A 290 6.50 -5.92 -1.30
C ALA A 290 7.56 -5.03 -0.64
N ILE A 291 7.97 -5.38 0.59
CA ILE A 291 9.04 -4.71 1.33
C ILE A 291 10.36 -4.80 0.57
N HIS A 292 10.72 -5.98 0.10
CA HIS A 292 11.97 -6.20 -0.63
C HIS A 292 12.04 -5.40 -1.95
N MET A 293 10.95 -5.38 -2.72
CA MET A 293 10.86 -4.63 -3.97
C MET A 293 11.05 -3.13 -3.75
N PHE A 294 10.53 -2.58 -2.65
CA PHE A 294 10.71 -1.19 -2.33
C PHE A 294 12.10 -0.90 -1.74
N ASN A 295 12.52 -1.61 -0.71
CA ASN A 295 13.74 -1.31 0.03
C ASN A 295 15.01 -1.55 -0.79
N GLU A 296 15.09 -2.67 -1.52
CA GLU A 296 16.30 -3.03 -2.26
C GLU A 296 16.31 -2.44 -3.68
N HIS A 297 15.12 -2.23 -4.28
CA HIS A 297 15.01 -1.91 -5.71
C HIS A 297 14.22 -0.63 -6.01
N GLY A 298 13.72 0.08 -4.99
CA GLY A 298 13.00 1.34 -5.14
C GLY A 298 11.67 1.25 -5.89
N LYS A 299 11.13 0.03 -6.10
CA LYS A 299 9.91 -0.26 -6.88
C LYS A 299 8.64 0.05 -6.08
N LEU A 300 8.41 1.33 -5.81
CA LEU A 300 7.30 1.85 -5.01
C LEU A 300 5.93 1.40 -5.55
N ASP A 301 5.67 1.57 -6.85
CA ASP A 301 4.37 1.26 -7.45
C ASP A 301 3.98 -0.22 -7.30
N PHE A 302 4.94 -1.13 -7.41
CA PHE A 302 4.71 -2.56 -7.21
C PHE A 302 4.49 -2.92 -5.73
N SER A 303 5.21 -2.26 -4.83
CA SER A 303 5.02 -2.42 -3.39
C SER A 303 3.64 -1.95 -2.94
N GLN A 304 3.17 -0.81 -3.46
CA GLN A 304 1.81 -0.30 -3.23
C GLN A 304 0.75 -1.24 -3.79
N GLN A 305 0.92 -1.75 -5.01
CA GLN A 305 -0.03 -2.71 -5.60
C GLN A 305 -0.18 -3.98 -4.75
N LEU A 306 0.92 -4.54 -4.26
CA LEU A 306 0.88 -5.70 -3.37
C LEU A 306 0.25 -5.37 -2.02
N THR A 307 0.60 -4.24 -1.42
CA THR A 307 0.07 -3.82 -0.12
C THR A 307 -1.44 -3.59 -0.18
N ASN A 308 -1.92 -2.89 -1.21
CA ASN A 308 -3.36 -2.66 -1.41
C ASN A 308 -4.12 -3.98 -1.63
N MET A 309 -3.53 -4.92 -2.38
CA MET A 309 -4.13 -6.24 -2.55
C MET A 309 -4.21 -7.00 -1.22
N LEU A 310 -3.18 -6.91 -0.37
CA LEU A 310 -3.19 -7.53 0.95
C LEU A 310 -4.26 -6.93 1.87
N GLN A 311 -4.48 -5.62 1.82
CA GLN A 311 -5.55 -4.96 2.60
C GLN A 311 -6.95 -5.44 2.18
N GLU A 312 -7.15 -5.76 0.90
CA GLU A 312 -8.41 -6.26 0.39
C GLU A 312 -8.64 -7.73 0.76
N VAL A 313 -7.62 -8.58 0.56
CA VAL A 313 -7.71 -10.04 0.70
C VAL A 313 -7.67 -10.51 2.17
N PHE A 314 -7.05 -9.73 3.05
CA PHE A 314 -6.83 -10.14 4.45
C PHE A 314 -7.47 -9.16 5.43
N ALA A 315 -8.56 -8.48 5.03
CA ALA A 315 -9.26 -7.50 5.86
C ALA A 315 -9.80 -8.13 7.16
N GLU A 316 -10.16 -9.41 7.11
CA GLU A 316 -10.71 -10.16 8.22
C GLU A 316 -9.64 -10.73 9.16
N VAL A 317 -8.35 -10.61 8.80
CA VAL A 317 -7.23 -11.14 9.58
C VAL A 317 -6.58 -10.00 10.35
N GLY A 318 -7.00 -9.81 11.60
CA GLY A 318 -6.67 -8.65 12.43
C GLY A 318 -5.20 -8.18 12.35
N GLU A 319 -4.23 -9.03 12.71
CA GLU A 319 -2.81 -8.63 12.68
C GLU A 319 -2.34 -8.25 11.27
N VAL A 320 -2.83 -8.93 10.23
CA VAL A 320 -2.45 -8.65 8.84
C VAL A 320 -3.07 -7.33 8.37
N ALA A 321 -4.35 -7.11 8.66
CA ALA A 321 -5.07 -5.89 8.31
C ALA A 321 -4.41 -4.65 8.94
N GLU A 322 -4.06 -4.72 10.23
CA GLU A 322 -3.35 -3.63 10.93
C GLU A 322 -1.99 -3.34 10.29
N ARG A 323 -1.17 -4.37 10.09
CA ARG A 323 0.19 -4.22 9.54
C ARG A 323 0.19 -3.71 8.10
N THR A 324 -0.78 -4.14 7.29
CA THR A 324 -0.89 -3.69 5.90
C THR A 324 -1.43 -2.26 5.79
N ALA A 325 -2.25 -1.81 6.75
CA ALA A 325 -2.63 -0.40 6.89
C ALA A 325 -1.42 0.47 7.23
N GLU A 326 -0.60 0.07 8.20
CA GLU A 326 0.65 0.78 8.53
C GLU A 326 1.61 0.85 7.32
N ASP A 327 1.75 -0.25 6.59
CA ASP A 327 2.59 -0.29 5.38
C ASP A 327 2.04 0.65 4.29
N ALA A 328 0.72 0.68 4.09
CA ALA A 328 0.08 1.54 3.10
C ALA A 328 0.29 3.02 3.42
N ASP A 329 0.11 3.42 4.68
CA ASP A 329 0.37 4.77 5.16
C ASP A 329 1.83 5.17 4.95
N ALA A 330 2.78 4.31 5.33
CA ALA A 330 4.20 4.55 5.14
C ALA A 330 4.57 4.73 3.66
N LEU A 331 4.05 3.87 2.77
CA LEU A 331 4.27 3.98 1.32
C LEU A 331 3.61 5.24 0.75
N GLY A 332 2.47 5.67 1.29
CA GLY A 332 1.79 6.91 0.95
C GLY A 332 2.63 8.15 1.27
N GLU A 333 3.16 8.24 2.50
CA GLU A 333 4.04 9.34 2.92
C GLU A 333 5.30 9.43 2.03
N ILE A 334 5.90 8.28 1.70
CA ILE A 334 7.06 8.21 0.81
C ILE A 334 6.72 8.72 -0.60
N ALA A 335 5.57 8.33 -1.14
CA ALA A 335 5.11 8.80 -2.44
C ALA A 335 4.93 10.32 -2.45
N GLU A 336 4.27 10.88 -1.42
CA GLU A 336 4.10 12.32 -1.28
C GLU A 336 5.44 13.05 -1.17
N GLN A 337 6.38 12.53 -0.38
CA GLN A 337 7.70 13.13 -0.23
C GLN A 337 8.45 13.18 -1.56
N ARG A 338 8.38 12.11 -2.37
CA ARG A 338 8.97 12.09 -3.72
C ARG A 338 8.37 13.18 -4.62
N VAL A 339 7.05 13.35 -4.61
CA VAL A 339 6.37 14.39 -5.38
C VAL A 339 6.84 15.78 -4.95
N ARG A 340 6.86 16.05 -3.64
CA ARG A 340 7.32 17.34 -3.09
C ARG A 340 8.78 17.64 -3.49
N LEU A 341 9.68 16.66 -3.43
CA LEU A 341 11.07 16.84 -3.83
C LEU A 341 11.21 17.20 -5.32
N ILE A 342 10.43 16.56 -6.19
CA ILE A 342 10.41 16.86 -7.63
C ILE A 342 9.87 18.28 -7.86
N GLU A 343 8.79 18.65 -7.17
CA GLU A 343 8.19 19.98 -7.27
C GLU A 343 9.11 21.07 -6.74
N ASP A 344 9.77 20.87 -5.60
CA ASP A 344 10.77 21.78 -5.05
C ASP A 344 11.97 21.95 -5.98
N ALA A 345 12.45 20.85 -6.59
CA ALA A 345 13.53 20.91 -7.57
C ALA A 345 13.13 21.72 -8.81
N LYS A 346 11.90 21.52 -9.29
CA LYS A 346 11.32 22.29 -10.40
C LYS A 346 11.17 23.76 -10.05
N ASN A 347 10.64 24.08 -8.87
CA ASN A 347 10.46 25.45 -8.39
C ASN A 347 11.81 26.18 -8.28
N LYS A 348 12.82 25.53 -7.70
CA LYS A 348 14.19 26.08 -7.63
C LYS A 348 14.79 26.31 -9.02
N ALA A 349 14.56 25.41 -9.96
CA ALA A 349 15.02 25.58 -11.34
C ALA A 349 14.34 26.77 -12.03
N GLU A 350 13.02 26.93 -11.85
CA GLU A 350 12.26 28.07 -12.38
C GLU A 350 12.67 29.41 -11.75
N GLU A 351 12.88 29.43 -10.42
CA GLU A 351 13.39 30.61 -9.71
C GLU A 351 14.77 31.02 -10.24
N TRP A 352 15.70 30.07 -10.33
CA TRP A 352 17.03 30.32 -10.88
C TRP A 352 16.97 30.85 -12.32
N GLN A 353 16.12 30.26 -13.18
CA GLN A 353 15.90 30.73 -14.53
C GLN A 353 15.41 32.18 -14.57
N ARG A 354 14.47 32.57 -13.69
CA ARG A 354 13.99 33.95 -13.60
C ARG A 354 15.08 34.90 -13.12
N GLU A 355 15.90 34.48 -12.14
CA GLU A 355 16.97 35.31 -11.60
C GLU A 355 18.06 35.64 -12.63
N ILE A 356 18.46 34.66 -13.45
CA ILE A 356 19.56 34.84 -14.41
C ILE A 356 19.12 35.38 -15.77
N THR A 357 17.82 35.35 -16.08
CA THR A 357 17.32 35.80 -17.38
C THR A 357 17.28 37.32 -17.45
N TYR A 358 17.97 37.90 -18.43
CA TYR A 358 17.96 39.33 -18.72
C TYR A 358 18.14 39.59 -20.22
N GLU A 359 17.41 40.56 -20.76
CA GLU A 359 17.49 40.96 -22.17
C GLU A 359 17.48 42.50 -22.31
N ALA A 360 18.31 43.04 -23.21
CA ALA A 360 18.31 44.45 -23.55
C ALA A 360 18.76 44.72 -25.00
N ASP A 361 18.20 45.79 -25.59
CA ASP A 361 18.69 46.36 -26.86
C ASP A 361 19.90 47.28 -26.61
N VAL A 362 21.01 47.00 -27.29
CA VAL A 362 22.25 47.77 -27.20
C VAL A 362 22.57 48.39 -28.56
N GLY A 363 22.55 49.72 -28.64
CA GLY A 363 22.85 50.48 -29.86
C GLY A 363 21.95 51.71 -30.03
N ALA A 364 22.37 52.66 -30.88
CA ALA A 364 21.66 53.93 -31.08
C ALA A 364 20.83 53.97 -32.38
N ILE A 365 21.33 53.37 -33.46
CA ILE A 365 20.69 53.37 -34.80
C ILE A 365 20.44 51.94 -35.27
N PHE A 366 21.46 51.07 -35.14
CA PHE A 366 21.32 49.62 -35.23
C PHE A 366 21.43 49.06 -33.80
N LYS A 367 20.45 48.28 -33.39
CA LYS A 367 20.38 47.67 -32.06
C LYS A 367 20.73 46.19 -32.15
N ASP A 368 21.72 45.78 -31.39
CA ASP A 368 22.03 44.38 -31.14
C ASP A 368 21.32 43.93 -29.86
N LYS A 369 20.75 42.73 -29.86
CA LYS A 369 20.15 42.14 -28.65
C LYS A 369 21.26 41.53 -27.78
N LEU A 370 21.31 41.94 -26.52
CA LEU A 370 22.11 41.33 -25.46
C LEU A 370 21.18 40.50 -24.57
N ARG A 371 21.42 39.20 -24.49
CA ARG A 371 20.61 38.28 -23.67
C ARG A 371 21.51 37.37 -22.84
N ILE A 372 21.09 37.08 -21.62
CA ILE A 372 21.61 36.01 -20.78
C ILE A 372 20.42 35.24 -20.21
N SER A 373 20.47 33.91 -20.23
CA SER A 373 19.44 33.00 -19.71
C SER A 373 20.06 31.60 -19.49
N PRO A 374 19.34 30.59 -18.97
CA PRO A 374 19.88 29.23 -18.82
C PRO A 374 20.47 28.63 -20.10
N GLU A 375 19.94 29.03 -21.26
CA GLU A 375 20.42 28.55 -22.55
C GLU A 375 21.82 29.09 -22.89
N GLY A 376 22.23 30.22 -22.32
CA GLY A 376 23.51 30.86 -22.60
C GLY A 376 23.44 32.38 -22.68
N ILE A 377 24.54 32.97 -23.16
CA ILE A 377 24.61 34.39 -23.50
C ILE A 377 24.49 34.55 -25.01
N GLU A 378 23.63 35.45 -25.47
CA GLU A 378 23.53 35.87 -26.87
C GLU A 378 24.00 37.30 -27.05
N TRP A 379 24.92 37.52 -28.00
CA TRP A 379 25.39 38.85 -28.36
C TRP A 379 25.86 38.89 -29.82
N LYS A 380 25.35 39.87 -30.60
CA LYS A 380 25.69 40.07 -32.02
C LYS A 380 25.55 38.81 -32.89
N GLY A 381 24.47 38.05 -32.68
CA GLY A 381 24.19 36.81 -33.42
C GLY A 381 25.08 35.63 -33.07
N ARG A 382 25.86 35.71 -31.98
CA ARG A 382 26.64 34.60 -31.43
C ARG A 382 26.03 34.14 -30.11
N HIS A 383 26.21 32.85 -29.83
CA HIS A 383 25.74 32.16 -28.63
C HIS A 383 26.93 31.61 -27.84
N TRP A 384 26.89 31.72 -26.51
CA TRP A 384 27.85 31.12 -25.59
C TRP A 384 27.14 30.35 -24.50
N ASP A 385 27.33 29.03 -24.45
CA ASP A 385 26.83 28.20 -23.35
C ASP A 385 27.48 28.65 -22.04
N LEU A 386 26.69 28.74 -20.97
CA LEU A 386 27.15 29.25 -19.66
C LEU A 386 28.35 28.46 -19.13
N ASP A 387 28.34 27.14 -19.29
CA ASP A 387 29.41 26.24 -18.83
C ASP A 387 30.71 26.39 -19.62
N SER A 388 30.62 26.89 -20.86
CA SER A 388 31.80 27.10 -21.70
C SER A 388 32.61 28.34 -21.30
N ILE A 389 31.99 29.30 -20.59
CA ILE A 389 32.59 30.59 -20.28
C ILE A 389 33.61 30.41 -19.15
N SER A 390 34.90 30.49 -19.45
CA SER A 390 35.98 30.34 -18.46
C SER A 390 36.61 31.67 -18.04
N ARG A 391 36.19 32.77 -18.67
CA ARG A 391 36.80 34.09 -18.55
C ARG A 391 35.75 35.17 -18.53
N VAL A 392 35.81 36.04 -17.53
CA VAL A 392 34.95 37.22 -17.39
C VAL A 392 35.76 38.43 -16.91
N ARG A 393 35.43 39.62 -17.44
CA ARG A 393 36.01 40.91 -17.05
C ARG A 393 34.91 41.97 -17.14
N TRP A 394 34.92 42.94 -16.24
CA TRP A 394 34.03 44.09 -16.36
C TRP A 394 34.52 45.29 -15.57
N GLY A 395 34.15 46.50 -16.00
CA GLY A 395 34.48 47.73 -15.27
C GLY A 395 34.00 48.99 -15.99
N GLY A 396 34.05 50.14 -15.31
CA GLY A 396 33.63 51.43 -15.87
C GLY A 396 34.78 52.44 -15.99
N THR A 397 34.91 53.05 -17.15
CA THR A 397 35.91 54.09 -17.44
C THR A 397 35.21 55.44 -17.53
N ARG A 398 35.49 56.33 -16.57
CA ARG A 398 34.94 57.70 -16.54
C ARG A 398 35.76 58.59 -17.47
N HIS A 399 35.07 59.32 -18.34
CA HIS A 399 35.69 60.25 -19.29
C HIS A 399 35.49 61.70 -18.82
N SER A 400 36.49 62.54 -19.06
CA SER A 400 36.38 63.99 -18.82
C SER A 400 37.14 64.78 -19.88
N VAL A 401 36.58 65.91 -20.32
CA VAL A 401 37.25 66.86 -21.21
C VAL A 401 37.37 68.18 -20.46
N ASN A 402 38.59 68.70 -20.32
CA ASN A 402 38.89 69.91 -19.53
C ASN A 402 38.32 69.88 -18.10
N GLY A 403 38.32 68.71 -17.45
CA GLY A 403 37.79 68.51 -16.10
C GLY A 403 36.27 68.38 -16.01
N ILE A 404 35.54 68.46 -17.13
CA ILE A 404 34.08 68.25 -17.16
C ILE A 404 33.79 66.78 -17.49
N PRO A 405 33.03 66.04 -16.64
CA PRO A 405 32.65 64.65 -16.91
C PRO A 405 31.82 64.53 -18.20
N THR A 406 32.25 63.68 -19.13
CA THR A 406 31.56 63.42 -20.40
C THR A 406 30.80 62.09 -20.44
N GLY A 407 30.75 61.39 -19.29
CA GLY A 407 30.07 60.11 -19.10
C GLY A 407 31.02 58.96 -18.80
N THR A 408 30.46 57.76 -18.64
CA THR A 408 31.19 56.54 -18.33
C THR A 408 31.00 55.53 -19.46
N THR A 409 32.08 54.91 -19.92
CA THR A 409 32.00 53.71 -20.77
C THR A 409 32.12 52.48 -19.87
N TYR A 410 31.12 51.60 -19.90
CA TYR A 410 31.15 50.33 -19.19
C TYR A 410 31.58 49.21 -20.13
N SER A 411 32.59 48.45 -19.76
CA SER A 411 33.10 47.31 -20.52
C SER A 411 32.70 46.00 -19.85
N ILE A 412 32.26 45.02 -20.63
CA ILE A 412 32.02 43.64 -20.22
C ILE A 412 32.69 42.73 -21.25
N ILE A 413 33.55 41.82 -20.78
CA ILE A 413 34.20 40.80 -21.58
C ILE A 413 33.84 39.45 -20.98
N PHE A 414 33.44 38.51 -21.82
CA PHE A 414 33.26 37.13 -21.42
C PHE A 414 33.65 36.20 -22.56
N GLY A 415 34.11 34.99 -22.24
CA GLY A 415 34.51 34.04 -23.26
C GLY A 415 35.17 32.80 -22.70
N ASN A 416 35.83 32.06 -23.59
CA ASN A 416 36.50 30.82 -23.29
C ASN A 416 37.95 30.84 -23.80
N GLY A 417 38.62 29.68 -23.81
CA GLY A 417 40.00 29.57 -24.25
C GLY A 417 40.25 29.90 -25.73
N SER A 418 39.22 29.82 -26.58
CA SER A 418 39.34 29.98 -28.04
C SER A 418 38.78 31.30 -28.57
N ASN A 419 37.80 31.91 -27.90
CA ASN A 419 37.19 33.17 -28.35
C ASN A 419 36.56 33.95 -27.18
N TYR A 420 36.32 35.25 -27.37
CA TYR A 420 35.63 36.10 -26.41
C TYR A 420 34.72 37.13 -27.09
N ALA A 421 33.74 37.62 -26.34
CA ALA A 421 32.95 38.80 -26.64
C ALA A 421 33.47 39.99 -25.84
N SER A 422 33.40 41.18 -26.44
CA SER A 422 33.57 42.45 -25.75
C SER A 422 32.36 43.33 -26.03
N ILE A 423 31.82 43.92 -24.96
CA ILE A 423 30.65 44.77 -24.97
C ILE A 423 31.01 46.11 -24.34
N GLU A 424 30.73 47.20 -25.03
CA GLU A 424 30.80 48.55 -24.49
C GLU A 424 29.40 49.15 -24.35
N LEU A 425 29.05 49.57 -23.15
CA LEU A 425 27.75 50.12 -22.79
C LEU A 425 27.91 51.56 -22.28
N LYS A 426 26.98 52.42 -22.67
CA LYS A 426 26.83 53.78 -22.11
C LYS A 426 25.76 53.87 -21.03
N LYS A 427 24.82 52.92 -21.00
CA LYS A 427 23.72 52.86 -20.05
C LYS A 427 24.11 52.00 -18.85
N GLU A 428 24.31 52.63 -17.71
CA GLU A 428 24.64 51.94 -16.45
C GLU A 428 23.59 50.89 -16.06
N ALA A 429 22.30 51.16 -16.29
CA ALA A 429 21.24 50.20 -15.99
C ALA A 429 21.38 48.87 -16.75
N ILE A 430 21.78 48.91 -18.03
CA ILE A 430 21.99 47.68 -18.81
C ILE A 430 23.23 46.94 -18.29
N TYR A 431 24.29 47.70 -18.01
CA TYR A 431 25.53 47.16 -17.46
C TYR A 431 25.30 46.46 -16.13
N SER A 432 24.74 47.15 -15.13
CA SER A 432 24.54 46.63 -13.77
C SER A 432 23.62 45.41 -13.74
N ASN A 433 22.54 45.41 -14.55
CA ASN A 433 21.68 44.24 -14.65
C ASN A 433 22.45 43.07 -15.27
N PHE A 434 23.10 43.27 -16.43
CA PHE A 434 23.79 42.16 -17.09
C PHE A 434 24.92 41.55 -16.23
N ILE A 435 25.76 42.36 -15.57
CA ILE A 435 26.87 41.83 -14.76
C ILE A 435 26.39 41.08 -13.52
N ASP A 436 25.26 41.47 -12.93
CA ASP A 436 24.68 40.76 -11.78
C ASP A 436 24.24 39.35 -12.20
N ARG A 437 23.66 39.20 -13.40
CA ARG A 437 23.23 37.90 -13.93
C ARG A 437 24.41 37.09 -14.41
N LEU A 438 25.42 37.73 -15.02
CA LEU A 438 26.69 37.12 -15.37
C LEU A 438 27.41 36.58 -14.13
N TRP A 439 27.40 37.33 -13.03
CA TRP A 439 27.96 36.88 -11.76
C TRP A 439 27.23 35.65 -11.22
N ARG A 440 25.89 35.68 -11.18
CA ARG A 440 25.06 34.54 -10.71
C ARG A 440 25.23 33.30 -11.58
N ALA A 441 25.25 33.46 -12.91
CA ALA A 441 25.29 32.35 -13.86
C ALA A 441 26.70 31.79 -14.08
N VAL A 442 27.75 32.63 -14.05
CA VAL A 442 29.12 32.24 -14.41
C VAL A 442 30.10 32.53 -13.27
N GLY A 443 30.03 33.70 -12.65
CA GLY A 443 30.96 34.10 -11.58
C GLY A 443 30.97 33.14 -10.38
N VAL A 444 29.79 32.73 -9.90
CA VAL A 444 29.64 31.75 -8.82
C VAL A 444 30.19 30.38 -9.22
N ARG A 445 29.94 29.92 -10.45
CA ARG A 445 30.49 28.65 -10.97
C ARG A 445 32.01 28.69 -10.99
N LEU A 446 32.61 29.74 -11.57
CA LEU A 446 34.07 29.90 -11.63
C LEU A 446 34.71 29.97 -10.24
N LEU A 447 34.04 30.63 -9.29
CA LEU A 447 34.49 30.65 -7.89
C LEU A 447 34.55 29.23 -7.32
N THR A 448 33.47 28.44 -7.47
CA THR A 448 33.42 27.05 -6.99
C THR A 448 34.51 26.19 -7.64
N GLU A 449 34.67 26.27 -8.96
CA GLU A 449 35.72 25.54 -9.70
C GLU A 449 37.14 25.91 -9.23
N TYR A 450 37.37 27.19 -8.90
CA TYR A 450 38.64 27.62 -8.32
C TYR A 450 38.88 27.00 -6.95
N LEU A 451 37.88 27.02 -6.07
CA LEU A 451 38.00 26.45 -4.74
C LEU A 451 38.20 24.93 -4.76
N GLU A 452 37.47 24.21 -5.62
CA GLU A 452 37.63 22.76 -5.81
C GLU A 452 39.02 22.43 -6.33
N GLY A 453 39.48 23.16 -7.36
CA GLY A 453 40.82 22.97 -7.87
C GLY A 453 41.90 23.28 -6.84
N LEU A 454 41.74 24.31 -6.01
CA LEU A 454 42.67 24.61 -4.91
C LEU A 454 42.70 23.48 -3.88
N ARG A 455 41.54 22.91 -3.50
CA ARG A 455 41.43 21.75 -2.61
C ARG A 455 42.20 20.55 -3.16
N ASP A 456 42.15 20.36 -4.47
CA ASP A 456 42.88 19.31 -5.20
C ASP A 456 44.37 19.65 -5.46
N GLY A 457 44.85 20.78 -4.94
CA GLY A 457 46.24 21.21 -5.04
C GLY A 457 46.61 21.97 -6.32
N LYS A 458 45.63 22.34 -7.17
CA LYS A 458 45.89 23.22 -8.31
C LYS A 458 46.35 24.60 -7.84
N LYS A 459 47.11 25.28 -8.70
CA LYS A 459 47.52 26.68 -8.51
C LYS A 459 46.97 27.52 -9.66
N TYR A 460 46.47 28.71 -9.35
CA TYR A 460 45.91 29.65 -10.34
C TYR A 460 46.82 30.84 -10.53
N ARG A 461 47.01 31.30 -11.76
CA ARG A 461 47.87 32.45 -12.08
C ARG A 461 47.01 33.65 -12.43
N PHE A 462 47.32 34.79 -11.80
CA PHE A 462 46.75 36.10 -12.12
C PHE A 462 47.90 37.08 -12.31
N GLY A 463 48.05 37.66 -13.49
CA GLY A 463 49.23 38.45 -13.84
C GLY A 463 50.55 37.73 -13.50
N SER A 464 51.38 38.38 -12.68
CA SER A 464 52.63 37.79 -12.16
C SER A 464 52.47 37.00 -10.86
N ALA A 465 51.30 37.02 -10.24
CA ALA A 465 51.02 36.32 -8.99
C ALA A 465 50.51 34.90 -9.22
N VAL A 466 50.81 33.99 -8.28
CA VAL A 466 50.30 32.62 -8.29
C VAL A 466 49.59 32.33 -6.98
N MET A 467 48.30 32.03 -7.06
CA MET A 467 47.46 31.63 -5.95
C MET A 467 47.56 30.12 -5.70
N SER A 468 47.70 29.74 -4.44
CA SER A 468 47.51 28.39 -3.93
C SER A 468 46.51 28.40 -2.79
N ASP A 469 46.14 27.22 -2.28
CA ASP A 469 45.15 27.13 -1.22
C ASP A 469 45.58 27.86 0.07
N HIS A 470 46.89 27.94 0.32
CA HIS A 470 47.47 28.50 1.54
C HIS A 470 47.91 29.98 1.45
N GLY A 471 47.88 30.58 0.26
CA GLY A 471 48.36 31.94 0.07
C GLY A 471 48.66 32.30 -1.37
N MET A 472 49.46 33.35 -1.57
CA MET A 472 49.86 33.81 -2.89
C MET A 472 51.37 34.02 -2.99
N GLU A 473 51.94 33.59 -4.11
CA GLU A 473 53.29 33.96 -4.53
C GLU A 473 53.24 35.35 -5.19
N LEU A 474 53.89 36.33 -4.59
CA LEU A 474 54.00 37.69 -5.10
C LEU A 474 55.41 37.96 -5.65
N GLU A 475 55.49 38.77 -6.69
CA GLU A 475 56.76 39.12 -7.33
C GLU A 475 57.31 40.44 -6.77
N ARG A 476 58.55 40.41 -6.28
CA ARG A 476 59.29 41.61 -5.88
C ARG A 476 59.96 42.23 -7.10
N LYS A 477 59.55 43.45 -7.44
CA LYS A 477 60.20 44.24 -8.49
C LYS A 477 61.53 44.79 -7.98
N LYS A 478 62.66 44.33 -8.56
CA LYS A 478 64.01 44.87 -8.28
C LYS A 478 64.41 45.87 -9.38
N LEU A 479 65.05 46.97 -9.00
CA LEU A 479 65.56 47.99 -9.96
C LEU A 479 66.71 47.44 -10.82
N PHE A 480 67.45 46.45 -10.32
CA PHE A 480 68.51 45.72 -11.02
C PHE A 480 68.51 44.25 -10.57
N GLY A 481 68.50 43.29 -11.52
CA GLY A 481 68.49 41.84 -11.26
C GLY A 481 67.17 41.14 -11.60
N SER A 482 67.14 39.80 -11.51
CA SER A 482 65.91 39.01 -11.71
C SER A 482 64.92 39.22 -10.57
N ASN A 483 63.64 39.32 -10.92
CA ASN A 483 62.57 39.43 -9.95
C ASN A 483 62.50 38.17 -9.07
N GLU A 484 62.21 38.39 -7.80
CA GLU A 484 62.15 37.33 -6.79
C GLU A 484 60.68 37.04 -6.46
N ARG A 485 60.27 35.77 -6.47
CA ARG A 485 58.94 35.36 -6.03
C ARG A 485 58.97 34.98 -4.57
N VAL A 486 58.07 35.59 -3.80
CA VAL A 486 57.94 35.35 -2.36
C VAL A 486 56.55 34.81 -2.09
N PHE A 487 56.48 33.60 -1.55
CA PHE A 487 55.23 33.04 -1.06
C PHE A 487 54.81 33.76 0.22
N CYS A 488 53.59 34.26 0.24
CA CYS A 488 52.97 34.93 1.38
C CYS A 488 51.71 34.16 1.78
N ARG A 489 51.62 33.76 3.05
CA ARG A 489 50.39 33.15 3.59
C ARG A 489 49.26 34.16 3.63
N TRP A 490 48.01 33.71 3.61
CA TRP A 490 46.86 34.61 3.64
C TRP A 490 46.86 35.60 4.82
N GLY A 491 47.36 35.19 6.00
CA GLY A 491 47.48 36.06 7.16
C GLY A 491 48.50 37.20 7.03
N GLU A 492 49.46 37.07 6.12
CA GLU A 492 50.50 38.08 5.84
C GLU A 492 50.06 39.12 4.79
N LEU A 493 48.95 38.86 4.10
CA LEU A 493 48.47 39.65 2.97
C LEU A 493 47.41 40.69 3.40
N VAL A 494 47.29 41.74 2.60
CA VAL A 494 46.26 42.79 2.70
C VAL A 494 45.79 43.16 1.29
N ILE A 495 44.50 43.45 1.14
CA ILE A 495 43.91 43.95 -0.11
C ILE A 495 43.49 45.41 0.01
N TRP A 496 43.46 46.09 -1.12
CA TRP A 496 42.85 47.41 -1.28
C TRP A 496 42.48 47.62 -2.75
N ASP A 497 41.63 48.62 -2.98
CA ASP A 497 41.18 48.97 -4.33
C ASP A 497 41.95 50.19 -4.85
N GLY A 498 42.42 50.10 -6.09
CA GLY A 498 42.96 51.22 -6.85
C GLY A 498 42.00 51.68 -7.95
N ALA A 499 42.36 52.71 -8.71
CA ALA A 499 41.56 53.16 -9.84
C ALA A 499 41.51 52.07 -10.94
N GLY A 500 40.43 51.28 -10.97
CA GLY A 500 40.21 50.21 -11.95
C GLY A 500 41.02 48.93 -11.71
N VAL A 501 41.68 48.80 -10.54
CA VAL A 501 42.53 47.65 -10.21
C VAL A 501 42.26 47.09 -8.82
N PHE A 502 42.26 45.76 -8.70
CA PHE A 502 42.32 45.04 -7.43
C PHE A 502 43.78 44.92 -6.99
N CYS A 503 44.11 45.33 -5.77
CA CYS A 503 45.48 45.24 -5.28
C CYS A 503 45.59 44.28 -4.10
N ILE A 504 46.68 43.51 -4.08
CA ILE A 504 47.06 42.65 -2.95
C ILE A 504 48.54 42.79 -2.66
N GLY A 505 48.93 42.82 -1.39
CA GLY A 505 50.33 42.94 -1.00
C GLY A 505 50.62 42.44 0.40
N LYS A 506 51.90 42.36 0.75
CA LYS A 506 52.33 41.98 2.10
C LYS A 506 52.21 43.17 3.06
N LYS A 507 51.60 42.97 4.23
CA LYS A 507 51.27 44.04 5.22
C LYS A 507 52.43 44.98 5.56
N GLU A 508 53.65 44.45 5.63
CA GLU A 508 54.86 45.19 6.06
C GLU A 508 55.90 45.37 4.94
N ASP A 509 55.58 45.01 3.70
CA ASP A 509 56.51 45.14 2.57
C ASP A 509 55.82 45.64 1.30
N LYS A 510 55.84 46.96 1.12
CA LYS A 510 55.23 47.65 -0.04
C LYS A 510 55.86 47.28 -1.39
N LYS A 511 57.03 46.62 -1.40
CA LYS A 511 57.66 46.14 -2.65
C LYS A 511 57.15 44.77 -3.08
N LEU A 512 56.38 44.09 -2.23
CA LEU A 512 55.67 42.84 -2.50
C LEU A 512 54.18 43.13 -2.64
N ALA A 513 53.79 43.61 -3.82
CA ALA A 513 52.40 43.87 -4.16
C ALA A 513 52.14 43.54 -5.64
N ALA A 514 50.93 43.06 -5.91
CA ALA A 514 50.39 42.88 -7.25
C ALA A 514 49.14 43.75 -7.39
N ALA A 515 48.94 44.29 -8.58
CA ALA A 515 47.74 45.04 -8.96
C ALA A 515 47.19 44.38 -10.22
N PHE A 516 45.89 44.05 -10.19
CA PHE A 516 45.22 43.33 -11.25
C PHE A 516 44.10 44.18 -11.85
N SER A 517 44.08 44.33 -13.17
CA SER A 517 43.05 45.13 -13.84
C SER A 517 41.71 44.39 -13.92
N TYR A 518 40.63 45.05 -13.49
CA TYR A 518 39.27 44.51 -13.63
C TYR A 518 38.80 44.38 -15.10
N GLN A 519 39.46 45.09 -16.03
CA GLN A 519 39.12 45.11 -17.45
C GLN A 519 40.12 44.34 -18.33
N GLU A 520 41.39 44.25 -17.93
CA GLU A 520 42.44 43.63 -18.76
C GLU A 520 42.79 42.19 -18.36
N GLU A 521 42.48 41.79 -17.13
CA GLU A 521 42.79 40.46 -16.61
C GLU A 521 41.53 39.63 -16.33
N ASP A 522 41.61 38.33 -16.64
CA ASP A 522 40.49 37.41 -16.48
C ASP A 522 40.18 37.15 -14.99
N ASN A 523 38.89 37.14 -14.67
CA ASN A 523 38.34 36.61 -13.43
C ASN A 523 38.84 37.32 -12.15
N ILE A 524 39.31 38.57 -12.25
CA ILE A 524 39.76 39.34 -11.09
C ILE A 524 38.64 39.57 -10.07
N HIS A 525 37.40 39.78 -10.54
CA HIS A 525 36.22 39.85 -9.67
C HIS A 525 35.98 38.53 -8.90
N VAL A 526 36.25 37.39 -9.52
CA VAL A 526 36.12 36.05 -8.89
C VAL A 526 37.21 35.87 -7.83
N LEU A 527 38.46 36.20 -8.17
CA LEU A 527 39.60 36.18 -7.24
C LEU A 527 39.34 37.05 -6.01
N GLU A 528 38.94 38.29 -6.23
CA GLU A 528 38.65 39.25 -5.17
C GLU A 528 37.54 38.73 -4.26
N ALA A 529 36.44 38.23 -4.83
CA ALA A 529 35.33 37.66 -4.06
C ALA A 529 35.80 36.49 -3.18
N ALA A 530 36.59 35.56 -3.73
CA ALA A 530 37.15 34.44 -2.98
C ALA A 530 37.95 34.92 -1.76
N ILE A 531 38.86 35.87 -1.95
CA ILE A 531 39.73 36.40 -0.89
C ILE A 531 38.91 37.15 0.17
N ARG A 532 37.96 38.00 -0.24
CA ARG A 532 37.10 38.74 0.68
C ARG A 532 36.21 37.80 1.51
N MET A 533 35.62 36.78 0.88
CA MET A 533 34.82 35.77 1.56
C MET A 533 35.66 34.98 2.56
N PHE A 534 36.86 34.55 2.16
CA PHE A 534 37.77 33.82 3.02
C PHE A 534 38.17 34.63 4.25
N TRP A 535 38.57 35.89 4.10
CA TRP A 535 38.94 36.72 5.27
C TRP A 535 37.76 37.07 6.17
N LYS A 536 36.53 37.11 5.63
CA LYS A 536 35.32 37.26 6.45
C LYS A 536 35.06 36.00 7.28
N ARG A 537 35.31 34.81 6.74
CA ARG A 537 35.11 33.52 7.43
C ARG A 537 36.26 33.17 8.39
N GLY A 538 37.50 33.52 8.03
CA GLY A 538 38.71 33.07 8.71
C GLY A 538 39.13 31.66 8.30
N GLY A 539 40.39 31.32 8.59
CA GLY A 539 40.99 30.00 8.29
C GLY A 539 42.42 30.11 7.75
N ASP A 540 42.98 28.97 7.35
CA ASP A 540 44.34 28.85 6.78
C ASP A 540 44.36 28.37 5.31
N ARG A 541 43.20 27.97 4.77
CA ARG A 541 43.01 27.47 3.40
C ARG A 541 41.82 28.15 2.73
N LEU A 542 41.98 28.62 1.49
CA LEU A 542 40.92 29.29 0.75
C LEU A 542 39.76 28.32 0.45
N SER A 543 40.08 27.06 0.16
CA SER A 543 39.14 25.97 -0.12
C SER A 543 38.19 25.64 1.03
N CYS A 544 38.49 26.05 2.27
CA CYS A 544 37.57 25.93 3.40
C CYS A 544 36.23 26.65 3.18
N LEU A 545 36.14 27.54 2.19
CA LEU A 545 34.90 28.16 1.77
C LEU A 545 33.83 27.16 1.25
N LEU A 546 34.22 25.98 0.77
CA LEU A 546 33.29 24.96 0.24
C LEU A 546 32.43 24.25 1.31
N GLY A 547 32.71 24.45 2.61
CA GLY A 547 32.15 23.60 3.68
C GLY A 547 33.12 22.45 4.03
N GLU A 548 32.83 21.72 5.11
CA GLU A 548 33.54 20.47 5.41
C GLU A 548 33.19 19.37 4.40
#